data_AF-A0A917TRD3-F1
#
_entry.id   AF-A0A917TRD3-F1
#
_cell.length_a   1.000
_cell.length_b   1.000
_cell.length_c   1.000
_cell.angle_alpha   90.00
_cell.angle_beta   90.00
_cell.angle_gamma   90.00
#
_symmetry.space_group_name_H-M   'P 1'
#
loop_
_entity.id
_entity.type
_entity.pdbx_description
1 polymer ?
#
loop_
_entity_poly.entity_id
_entity_poly.type
_entity_poly.pdbx_seq_one_letter_code
_entity_poly.pdbx_strand_id
1 'polypeptide(L)'
;MVHHHWQSKNQRLLYQLKKYGSSDITVRSWDELAERKGLSRSSVYIQRFGTFNEAKIKAGFDIEQKQQRKPLYTKQEILSIIKQHKEALADQTYLKKSWESYRKNQKIALPTYQTIMRHLKYDELNELLQRPKQRYNQSDEQDLIQIAKLHAAHFTTHMHWDMWAKKRKLPTSDVYIYHFNGWEQAKRKVFGQTSKEQKKEELKQLARLHSSYFTTTTKWDQYAKKENLPRTNQFIYHFGTWKEAKKQCKS
;
A
#
# COMPACT_ATOMS: atom_id res chain seq x y z
N MET A 1 35.73 41.30 13.05
CA MET A 1 35.67 39.98 13.71
C MET A 1 34.30 39.36 13.47
N VAL A 2 34.31 38.22 12.78
CA VAL A 2 33.34 37.10 12.78
C VAL A 2 31.84 37.42 12.81
N HIS A 3 31.29 37.92 11.70
CA HIS A 3 29.90 37.64 11.32
C HIS A 3 29.86 36.48 10.32
N HIS A 4 29.93 35.24 10.81
CA HIS A 4 29.51 34.06 10.03
C HIS A 4 28.15 33.61 10.56
N HIS A 5 27.18 34.42 10.14
CA HIS A 5 25.75 34.24 10.33
C HIS A 5 25.32 32.88 9.79
N TRP A 6 24.51 32.19 10.60
CA TRP A 6 23.86 30.90 10.36
C TRP A 6 23.42 30.69 8.91
N GLN A 7 24.26 30.08 8.10
CA GLN A 7 23.78 29.50 6.85
C GLN A 7 22.75 28.43 7.20
N SER A 8 21.55 28.54 6.63
CA SER A 8 20.51 27.54 6.86
C SER A 8 21.05 26.15 6.56
N LYS A 9 20.56 25.10 7.26
CA LYS A 9 21.04 23.73 7.06
C LYS A 9 21.08 23.34 5.57
N ASN A 10 20.15 23.85 4.76
CA ASN A 10 20.11 23.66 3.32
C ASN A 10 21.26 24.38 2.58
N GLN A 11 21.61 25.61 2.96
CA GLN A 11 22.77 26.32 2.40
C GLN A 11 24.09 25.58 2.67
N ARG A 12 24.25 25.01 3.88
CA ARG A 12 25.42 24.17 4.19
C ARG A 12 25.51 22.94 3.27
N LEU A 13 24.38 22.30 2.99
CA LEU A 13 24.32 21.16 2.05
C LEU A 13 24.67 21.60 0.63
N LEU A 14 24.06 22.66 0.11
CA LEU A 14 24.35 23.16 -1.23
C LEU A 14 25.81 23.61 -1.36
N TYR A 15 26.40 24.20 -0.30
CA TYR A 15 27.82 24.53 -0.25
C TYR A 15 28.72 23.29 -0.31
N GLN A 16 28.40 22.23 0.44
CA GLN A 16 29.13 20.96 0.37
C GLN A 16 29.09 20.38 -1.06
N LEU A 17 27.90 20.35 -1.65
CA LEU A 17 27.71 19.82 -3.00
C LEU A 17 28.45 20.66 -4.04
N LYS A 18 28.40 21.99 -3.94
CA LYS A 18 29.14 22.91 -4.83
C LYS A 18 30.66 22.78 -4.68
N LYS A 19 31.15 22.59 -3.45
CA LYS A 19 32.59 22.54 -3.15
C LYS A 19 33.24 21.21 -3.52
N TYR A 20 32.53 20.09 -3.34
CA TYR A 20 33.10 18.74 -3.50
C TYR A 20 32.47 17.93 -4.64
N GLY A 21 31.33 18.36 -5.17
CA GLY A 21 30.63 17.66 -6.25
C GLY A 21 31.11 18.08 -7.64
N SER A 22 30.58 17.40 -8.65
CA SER A 22 30.70 17.77 -10.07
C SER A 22 29.33 17.62 -10.75
N SER A 23 29.15 18.21 -11.93
CA SER A 23 27.93 18.03 -12.74
C SER A 23 27.63 16.55 -13.00
N ASP A 24 28.67 15.78 -13.32
CA ASP A 24 28.60 14.36 -13.69
C ASP A 24 28.56 13.38 -12.52
N ILE A 25 28.68 13.87 -11.27
CA ILE A 25 28.73 12.96 -10.12
C ILE A 25 27.41 12.20 -9.99
N THR A 26 27.53 10.87 -9.88
CA THR A 26 26.40 9.97 -9.62
C THR A 26 26.10 9.93 -8.13
N VAL A 27 24.89 9.49 -7.77
CA VAL A 27 24.48 9.30 -6.37
C VAL A 27 25.46 8.37 -5.64
N ARG A 28 25.87 7.26 -6.26
CA ARG A 28 26.82 6.31 -5.68
C ARG A 28 28.21 6.93 -5.48
N SER A 29 28.73 7.58 -6.51
CA SER A 29 30.04 8.25 -6.44
C SER A 29 30.05 9.36 -5.38
N TRP A 30 28.93 10.07 -5.22
CA TRP A 30 28.76 11.04 -4.14
C TRP A 30 28.76 10.39 -2.77
N ASP A 31 28.05 9.28 -2.56
CA ASP A 31 27.99 8.61 -1.26
C ASP A 31 29.36 8.06 -0.83
N GLU A 32 30.13 7.49 -1.77
CA GLU A 32 31.51 7.04 -1.53
C GLU A 32 32.46 8.21 -1.21
N LEU A 33 32.25 9.38 -1.82
CA LEU A 33 33.00 10.60 -1.49
C LEU A 33 32.60 11.16 -0.11
N ALA A 34 31.30 11.20 0.17
CA ALA A 34 30.74 11.73 1.39
C ALA A 34 31.22 10.93 2.61
N GLU A 35 31.29 9.61 2.49
CA GLU A 35 31.81 8.72 3.54
C GLU A 35 33.30 9.00 3.83
N ARG A 36 34.14 9.11 2.80
CA ARG A 36 35.57 9.41 2.96
C ARG A 36 35.85 10.80 3.53
N LYS A 37 34.98 11.78 3.28
CA LYS A 37 35.17 13.19 3.65
C LYS A 37 34.33 13.63 4.85
N GLY A 38 33.53 12.74 5.45
CA GLY A 38 32.61 13.09 6.54
C GLY A 38 31.50 14.07 6.13
N LEU A 39 31.04 14.00 4.88
CA LEU A 39 29.96 14.85 4.35
C LEU A 39 28.58 14.17 4.53
N SER A 40 27.50 14.91 4.28
CA SER A 40 26.17 14.32 4.23
C SER A 40 26.01 13.39 3.03
N ARG A 41 25.38 12.23 3.24
CA ARG A 41 25.01 11.29 2.16
C ARG A 41 23.92 11.86 1.25
N SER A 42 23.85 11.35 0.03
CA SER A 42 22.90 11.70 -1.03
C SER A 42 21.44 11.66 -0.57
N SER A 43 21.10 10.72 0.31
CA SER A 43 19.75 10.56 0.90
C SER A 43 19.27 11.83 1.61
N VAL A 44 20.17 12.55 2.28
CA VAL A 44 19.84 13.82 2.95
C VAL A 44 19.47 14.90 1.92
N TYR A 45 20.18 14.93 0.79
CA TYR A 45 19.87 15.85 -0.31
C TYR A 45 18.52 15.49 -0.96
N ILE A 46 18.28 14.22 -1.24
CA ILE A 46 17.01 13.73 -1.80
C ILE A 46 15.83 14.09 -0.89
N GLN A 47 15.95 13.85 0.42
CA GLN A 47 14.92 14.21 1.38
C GLN A 47 14.62 15.71 1.42
N ARG A 48 15.64 16.56 1.26
CA ARG A 48 15.52 18.02 1.38
C ARG A 48 15.12 18.72 0.09
N PHE A 49 15.53 18.19 -1.05
CA PHE A 49 15.43 18.86 -2.34
C PHE A 49 14.56 18.12 -3.36
N GLY A 50 14.07 16.91 -3.05
CA GLY A 50 13.26 16.06 -3.93
C GLY A 50 14.11 14.98 -4.60
N THR A 51 15.03 15.41 -5.46
CA THR A 51 15.98 14.54 -6.17
C THR A 51 17.40 15.05 -6.02
N PHE A 52 18.39 14.17 -6.20
CA PHE A 52 19.79 14.56 -6.15
C PHE A 52 20.18 15.51 -7.30
N ASN A 53 19.52 15.40 -8.46
CA ASN A 53 19.72 16.33 -9.57
C ASN A 53 19.17 17.73 -9.25
N GLU A 54 18.00 17.85 -8.62
CA GLU A 54 17.49 19.14 -8.15
C GLU A 54 18.42 19.80 -7.13
N ALA A 55 19.02 19.02 -6.24
CA ALA A 55 20.04 19.51 -5.32
C ALA A 55 21.26 20.08 -6.06
N LYS A 56 21.74 19.38 -7.10
CA LYS A 56 22.86 19.83 -7.94
C LYS A 56 22.52 21.10 -8.72
N ILE A 57 21.33 21.18 -9.34
CA ILE A 57 20.86 22.40 -10.02
C ILE A 57 20.84 23.58 -9.04
N LYS A 58 20.30 23.38 -7.83
CA LYS A 58 20.29 24.41 -6.77
C LYS A 58 21.69 24.78 -6.27
N ALA A 59 22.67 23.88 -6.38
CA ALA A 59 24.07 24.15 -6.06
C ALA A 59 24.81 24.89 -7.21
N GLY A 60 24.15 25.13 -8.34
CA GLY A 60 24.69 25.86 -9.49
C GLY A 60 25.41 24.97 -10.50
N PHE A 61 25.20 23.65 -10.46
CA PHE A 61 25.68 22.77 -11.53
C PHE A 61 24.74 22.88 -12.72
N ASP A 62 25.33 23.10 -13.89
CA ASP A 62 24.62 22.89 -15.15
C ASP A 62 24.50 21.39 -15.37
N ILE A 63 23.33 20.86 -15.03
CA ILE A 63 22.96 19.52 -15.43
C ILE A 63 22.21 19.75 -16.72
N GLU A 64 22.89 19.52 -17.85
CA GLU A 64 22.20 19.18 -19.08
C GLU A 64 21.15 18.18 -18.66
N GLN A 65 19.86 18.57 -18.73
CA GLN A 65 18.77 17.67 -18.36
C GLN A 65 18.97 16.49 -19.28
N LYS A 66 19.60 15.41 -18.77
CA LYS A 66 19.98 14.24 -19.56
C LYS A 66 18.72 13.93 -20.33
N GLN A 67 18.76 14.18 -21.64
CA GLN A 67 17.57 14.26 -22.48
C GLN A 67 16.68 13.14 -22.01
N GLN A 68 15.51 13.48 -21.45
CA GLN A 68 14.65 12.49 -20.81
C GLN A 68 14.63 11.31 -21.77
N ARG A 69 15.23 10.18 -21.35
CA ARG A 69 15.53 9.10 -22.30
C ARG A 69 14.22 8.84 -23.02
N LYS A 70 14.22 9.02 -24.34
CA LYS A 70 12.99 8.88 -25.12
C LYS A 70 12.34 7.58 -24.65
N PRO A 71 11.08 7.63 -24.18
CA PRO A 71 10.46 6.46 -23.57
C PRO A 71 10.56 5.33 -24.59
N LEU A 72 10.99 4.15 -24.12
CA LEU A 72 11.25 3.00 -24.99
C LEU A 72 10.02 2.59 -25.81
N TYR A 73 8.84 2.91 -25.29
CA TYR A 73 7.56 2.70 -25.95
C TYR A 73 6.73 3.98 -25.87
N THR A 74 6.07 4.30 -26.98
CA THR A 74 4.99 5.28 -27.08
C THR A 74 3.67 4.65 -26.63
N LYS A 75 2.67 5.48 -26.29
CA LYS A 75 1.33 4.97 -25.93
C LYS A 75 0.73 4.14 -27.08
N GLN A 76 0.96 4.52 -28.33
CA GLN A 76 0.45 3.80 -29.50
C GLN A 76 1.10 2.43 -29.68
N GLU A 77 2.41 2.31 -29.47
CA GLU A 77 3.10 1.00 -29.51
C GLU A 77 2.58 0.07 -28.41
N ILE A 78 2.38 0.59 -27.19
CA ILE A 78 1.78 -0.19 -26.10
C ILE A 78 0.38 -0.69 -26.49
N LEU A 79 -0.46 0.17 -27.08
CA LEU A 79 -1.79 -0.22 -27.55
C LEU A 79 -1.74 -1.33 -28.61
N SER A 80 -0.84 -1.22 -29.60
CA SER A 80 -0.65 -2.23 -30.64
C SER A 80 -0.19 -3.56 -30.06
N ILE A 81 0.77 -3.54 -29.13
CA ILE A 81 1.27 -4.74 -28.43
C ILE A 81 0.15 -5.41 -27.65
N ILE A 82 -0.65 -4.66 -26.90
CA ILE A 82 -1.74 -5.22 -26.10
C ILE A 82 -2.81 -5.84 -27.00
N LYS A 83 -3.16 -5.19 -28.12
CA LYS A 83 -4.11 -5.74 -29.08
C LYS A 83 -3.61 -7.06 -29.68
N GLN A 84 -2.33 -7.11 -30.06
CA GLN A 84 -1.69 -8.30 -30.63
C GLN A 84 -1.59 -9.46 -29.62
N HIS A 85 -1.37 -9.15 -28.34
CA HIS A 85 -1.10 -10.15 -27.30
C HIS A 85 -2.21 -10.22 -26.22
N LYS A 86 -3.45 -9.85 -26.58
CA LYS A 86 -4.57 -9.74 -25.63
C LYS A 86 -4.87 -11.04 -24.87
N GLU A 87 -4.60 -12.20 -25.47
CA GLU A 87 -4.86 -13.52 -24.88
C GLU A 87 -3.97 -13.80 -23.67
N ALA A 88 -2.72 -13.31 -23.67
CA ALA A 88 -1.82 -13.41 -22.52
C ALA A 88 -2.32 -12.57 -21.32
N LEU A 89 -3.15 -11.58 -21.62
CA LEU A 89 -3.85 -10.73 -20.66
C LEU A 89 -5.30 -11.19 -20.47
N ALA A 90 -5.68 -12.43 -20.81
CA ALA A 90 -7.05 -12.90 -20.60
C ALA A 90 -7.33 -13.27 -19.13
N ASP A 91 -6.34 -13.78 -18.39
CA ASP A 91 -6.52 -14.15 -16.98
C ASP A 91 -6.75 -12.91 -16.11
N GLN A 92 -7.95 -12.83 -15.52
CA GLN A 92 -8.37 -11.73 -14.65
C GLN A 92 -7.74 -11.81 -13.25
N THR A 93 -7.51 -13.02 -12.75
CA THR A 93 -7.06 -13.25 -11.37
C THR A 93 -5.58 -12.89 -11.21
N TYR A 94 -4.78 -13.08 -12.27
CA TYR A 94 -3.33 -12.95 -12.20
C TYR A 94 -2.72 -12.07 -13.28
N LEU A 95 -3.43 -11.02 -13.74
CA LEU A 95 -3.03 -10.15 -14.87
C LEU A 95 -1.54 -9.79 -14.92
N LYS A 96 -0.97 -9.32 -13.80
CA LYS A 96 0.45 -8.96 -13.72
C LYS A 96 1.36 -10.19 -13.87
N LYS A 97 1.04 -11.29 -13.19
CA LYS A 97 1.86 -12.51 -13.17
C LYS A 97 1.77 -13.26 -14.50
N SER A 98 0.57 -13.35 -15.09
CA SER A 98 0.36 -13.97 -16.40
C SER A 98 1.11 -13.21 -17.49
N TRP A 99 1.02 -11.88 -17.52
CA TRP A 99 1.75 -11.06 -18.49
C TRP A 99 3.26 -11.18 -18.35
N GLU A 100 3.80 -11.09 -17.13
CA GLU A 100 5.24 -11.19 -16.93
C GLU A 100 5.77 -12.60 -17.28
N SER A 101 4.99 -13.65 -17.03
CA SER A 101 5.34 -15.01 -17.45
C SER A 101 5.32 -15.13 -18.97
N TYR A 102 4.27 -14.63 -19.63
CA TYR A 102 4.14 -14.65 -21.08
C TYR A 102 5.30 -13.92 -21.76
N ARG A 103 5.57 -12.69 -21.32
CA ARG A 103 6.64 -11.82 -21.83
C ARG A 103 8.02 -12.48 -21.78
N LYS A 104 8.35 -13.20 -20.70
CA LYS A 104 9.64 -13.89 -20.55
C LYS A 104 9.83 -15.02 -21.57
N ASN A 105 8.74 -15.61 -22.06
CA ASN A 105 8.77 -16.71 -23.01
C ASN A 105 8.74 -16.23 -24.47
N GLN A 106 8.58 -14.92 -24.72
CA GLN A 106 8.60 -14.38 -26.06
C GLN A 106 10.02 -14.11 -26.55
N LYS A 107 10.27 -14.36 -27.83
CA LYS A 107 11.54 -14.02 -28.49
C LYS A 107 11.73 -12.51 -28.70
N ILE A 108 10.63 -11.77 -28.71
CA ILE A 108 10.59 -10.32 -28.91
C ILE A 108 10.54 -9.62 -27.56
N ALA A 109 11.27 -8.50 -27.42
CA ALA A 109 11.26 -7.68 -26.22
C ALA A 109 9.91 -6.96 -26.05
N LEU A 110 9.02 -7.53 -25.23
CA LEU A 110 7.76 -6.90 -24.86
C LEU A 110 7.92 -5.97 -23.64
N PRO A 111 7.06 -4.94 -23.49
CA PRO A 111 7.03 -4.06 -22.33
C PRO A 111 6.67 -4.82 -21.06
N THR A 112 7.24 -4.39 -19.94
CA THR A 112 6.83 -4.86 -18.61
C THR A 112 5.39 -4.44 -18.30
N TYR A 113 4.73 -5.13 -17.37
CA TYR A 113 3.41 -4.71 -16.90
C TYR A 113 3.43 -3.29 -16.32
N GLN A 114 4.50 -2.92 -15.61
CA GLN A 114 4.66 -1.56 -15.09
C GLN A 114 4.80 -0.52 -16.21
N THR A 115 5.49 -0.85 -17.30
CA THR A 115 5.58 0.01 -18.48
C THR A 115 4.19 0.22 -19.08
N ILE A 116 3.39 -0.84 -19.23
CA ILE A 116 2.01 -0.72 -19.71
C ILE A 116 1.21 0.22 -18.80
N MET A 117 1.27 0.03 -17.48
CA MET A 117 0.52 0.84 -16.51
C MET A 117 0.97 2.30 -16.41
N ARG A 118 2.17 2.65 -16.89
CA ARG A 118 2.60 4.05 -17.03
C ARG A 118 1.93 4.76 -18.20
N HIS A 119 1.55 4.03 -19.24
CA HIS A 119 0.94 4.57 -20.46
C HIS A 119 -0.59 4.39 -20.52
N LEU A 120 -1.13 3.42 -19.78
CA LEU A 120 -2.56 3.10 -19.75
C LEU A 120 -3.06 2.96 -18.32
N LYS A 121 -4.18 3.60 -18.02
CA LYS A 121 -4.92 3.37 -16.77
C LYS A 121 -5.54 1.98 -16.78
N TYR A 122 -5.86 1.47 -15.59
CA TYR A 122 -6.48 0.14 -15.44
C TYR A 122 -7.81 0.04 -16.20
N ASP A 123 -8.61 1.10 -16.20
CA ASP A 123 -9.90 1.14 -16.91
C ASP A 123 -9.72 1.10 -18.43
N GLU A 124 -8.79 1.89 -18.98
CA GLU A 124 -8.44 1.86 -20.41
C GLU A 124 -7.97 0.46 -20.82
N LEU A 125 -7.17 -0.20 -19.97
CA LEU A 125 -6.71 -1.57 -20.20
C LEU A 125 -7.87 -2.57 -20.22
N ASN A 126 -8.82 -2.45 -19.29
CA ASN A 126 -9.99 -3.34 -19.25
C ASN A 126 -10.90 -3.13 -20.47
N GLU A 127 -11.12 -1.88 -20.88
CA GLU A 127 -11.88 -1.54 -22.09
C GLU A 127 -11.25 -2.16 -23.34
N LEU A 128 -9.92 -2.07 -23.47
CA LEU A 128 -9.18 -2.69 -24.58
C LEU A 128 -9.28 -4.21 -24.62
N LEU A 129 -9.27 -4.84 -23.45
CA LEU A 129 -9.38 -6.29 -23.32
C LEU A 129 -10.84 -6.76 -23.45
N GLN A 130 -11.79 -5.86 -23.72
CA GLN A 130 -13.23 -6.13 -23.72
C GLN A 130 -13.67 -6.88 -22.45
N ARG A 131 -12.94 -6.64 -21.36
CA ARG A 131 -13.31 -7.20 -20.08
C ARG A 131 -14.60 -6.50 -19.71
N PRO A 132 -15.61 -7.24 -19.21
CA PRO A 132 -16.70 -6.56 -18.56
C PRO A 132 -16.03 -5.64 -17.54
N LYS A 133 -16.28 -4.32 -17.64
CA LYS A 133 -15.98 -3.41 -16.53
C LYS A 133 -16.43 -4.19 -15.32
N GLN A 134 -15.50 -4.54 -14.42
CA GLN A 134 -15.86 -5.37 -13.28
C GLN A 134 -17.10 -4.71 -12.73
N ARG A 135 -18.26 -5.37 -12.89
CA ARG A 135 -19.54 -4.82 -12.48
C ARG A 135 -19.60 -4.93 -10.95
N TYR A 136 -18.56 -4.48 -10.27
CA TYR A 136 -18.77 -3.45 -9.28
C TYR A 136 -19.21 -2.19 -10.03
N ASN A 137 -20.39 -2.30 -10.66
CA ASN A 137 -21.32 -1.18 -10.69
C ASN A 137 -21.39 -0.68 -9.25
N GLN A 138 -21.91 0.50 -9.02
CA GLN A 138 -22.50 0.77 -7.72
C GLN A 138 -23.58 -0.32 -7.44
N SER A 139 -23.19 -1.52 -7.00
CA SER A 139 -23.78 -2.04 -5.78
C SER A 139 -23.56 -0.86 -4.86
N ASP A 140 -24.66 -0.12 -4.64
CA ASP A 140 -24.61 1.16 -3.99
C ASP A 140 -23.72 0.96 -2.77
N GLU A 141 -22.86 1.92 -2.42
CA GLU A 141 -22.10 1.79 -1.17
C GLU A 141 -23.00 1.30 -0.02
N GLN A 142 -24.30 1.65 -0.10
CA GLN A 142 -25.43 1.11 0.68
C GLN A 142 -25.62 -0.40 0.63
N ASP A 143 -25.62 -1.06 -0.52
CA ASP A 143 -25.69 -2.52 -0.65
C ASP A 143 -24.49 -3.20 0.02
N LEU A 144 -23.27 -2.70 -0.22
CA LEU A 144 -22.08 -3.21 0.45
C LEU A 144 -22.20 -3.03 1.97
N ILE A 145 -22.66 -1.86 2.41
CA ILE A 145 -22.95 -1.58 3.81
C ILE A 145 -24.01 -2.55 4.35
N GLN A 146 -25.08 -2.82 3.61
CA GLN A 146 -26.18 -3.69 4.02
C GLN A 146 -25.75 -5.15 4.11
N ILE A 147 -24.97 -5.66 3.15
CA ILE A 147 -24.39 -7.00 3.16
C ILE A 147 -23.45 -7.15 4.36
N ALA A 148 -22.58 -6.17 4.59
CA ALA A 148 -21.66 -6.19 5.73
C ALA A 148 -22.41 -6.11 7.07
N LYS A 149 -23.46 -5.29 7.17
CA LYS A 149 -24.33 -5.22 8.36
C LYS A 149 -25.05 -6.54 8.62
N LEU A 150 -25.61 -7.16 7.59
CA LEU A 150 -26.27 -8.47 7.68
C LEU A 150 -25.32 -9.58 8.18
N HIS A 151 -24.02 -9.41 7.94
CA HIS A 151 -22.98 -10.37 8.32
C HIS A 151 -21.94 -9.76 9.27
N ALA A 152 -22.36 -8.82 10.12
CA ALA A 152 -21.48 -8.03 10.99
C ALA A 152 -20.52 -8.89 11.84
N ALA A 153 -20.99 -10.02 12.36
CA ALA A 153 -20.20 -10.95 13.18
C ALA A 153 -18.93 -11.47 12.47
N HIS A 154 -18.94 -11.51 11.14
CA HIS A 154 -17.82 -11.97 10.31
C HIS A 154 -17.06 -10.82 9.64
N PHE A 155 -17.58 -9.59 9.69
CA PHE A 155 -16.97 -8.40 9.09
C PHE A 155 -15.91 -7.78 10.03
N THR A 156 -14.98 -8.60 10.52
CA THR A 156 -14.00 -8.23 11.55
C THR A 156 -12.63 -7.91 10.94
N THR A 157 -11.93 -8.92 10.45
CA THR A 157 -10.67 -8.82 9.70
C THR A 157 -10.92 -9.16 8.24
N HIS A 158 -10.16 -8.57 7.31
CA HIS A 158 -10.31 -8.85 5.88
C HIS A 158 -10.17 -10.35 5.58
N MET A 159 -9.24 -11.05 6.25
CA MET A 159 -9.04 -12.50 6.10
C MET A 159 -10.24 -13.31 6.59
N HIS A 160 -10.81 -12.98 7.76
CA HIS A 160 -11.99 -13.68 8.27
C HIS A 160 -13.21 -13.44 7.37
N TRP A 161 -13.37 -12.19 6.92
CA TRP A 161 -14.40 -11.83 5.96
C TRP A 161 -14.24 -12.59 4.64
N ASP A 162 -13.03 -12.70 4.07
CA ASP A 162 -12.80 -13.39 2.80
C ASP A 162 -13.13 -14.88 2.88
N MET A 163 -12.77 -15.54 3.98
CA MET A 163 -13.14 -16.94 4.21
C MET A 163 -14.66 -17.12 4.26
N TRP A 164 -15.36 -16.19 4.90
CA TRP A 164 -16.81 -16.19 5.00
C TRP A 164 -17.48 -15.89 3.66
N ALA A 165 -17.03 -14.82 3.00
CA ALA A 165 -17.55 -14.32 1.74
C ALA A 165 -17.40 -15.36 0.63
N LYS A 166 -16.26 -16.05 0.57
CA LYS A 166 -16.02 -17.13 -0.41
C LYS A 166 -17.04 -18.26 -0.30
N LYS A 167 -17.39 -18.71 0.91
CA LYS A 167 -18.37 -19.78 1.13
C LYS A 167 -19.78 -19.39 0.70
N ARG A 168 -20.09 -18.10 0.74
CA ARG A 168 -21.44 -17.55 0.48
C ARG A 168 -21.56 -16.78 -0.83
N LYS A 169 -20.49 -16.77 -1.65
CA LYS A 169 -20.40 -15.99 -2.90
C LYS A 169 -20.70 -14.49 -2.68
N LEU A 170 -20.23 -13.94 -1.56
CA LEU A 170 -20.35 -12.50 -1.23
C LEU A 170 -19.15 -11.71 -1.76
N PRO A 171 -19.21 -10.37 -1.81
CA PRO A 171 -18.07 -9.52 -2.15
C PRO A 171 -16.89 -9.76 -1.19
N THR A 172 -15.68 -9.94 -1.75
CA THR A 172 -14.45 -10.09 -0.98
C THR A 172 -14.05 -8.77 -0.32
N SER A 173 -13.12 -8.83 0.62
CA SER A 173 -12.59 -7.68 1.34
C SER A 173 -11.96 -6.65 0.39
N ASP A 174 -11.33 -7.09 -0.70
CA ASP A 174 -10.79 -6.22 -1.75
C ASP A 174 -11.84 -5.29 -2.34
N VAL A 175 -13.10 -5.76 -2.48
CA VAL A 175 -14.23 -4.93 -2.95
C VAL A 175 -14.49 -3.79 -1.97
N TYR A 176 -14.56 -4.11 -0.68
CA TYR A 176 -14.75 -3.09 0.36
C TYR A 176 -13.58 -2.12 0.43
N ILE A 177 -12.33 -2.60 0.34
CA ILE A 177 -11.13 -1.77 0.35
C ILE A 177 -11.15 -0.80 -0.84
N TYR A 178 -11.51 -1.29 -2.03
CA TYR A 178 -11.62 -0.48 -3.24
C TYR A 178 -12.69 0.62 -3.08
N HIS A 179 -13.91 0.26 -2.68
CA HIS A 179 -15.02 1.23 -2.58
C HIS A 179 -14.83 2.25 -1.46
N PHE A 180 -14.29 1.83 -0.31
CA PHE A 180 -14.20 2.69 0.87
C PHE A 180 -12.81 3.29 1.09
N ASN A 181 -11.87 3.10 0.16
CA ASN A 181 -10.47 3.51 0.31
C ASN A 181 -9.79 2.93 1.57
N GLY A 182 -10.06 1.66 1.85
CA GLY A 182 -9.43 0.90 2.92
C GLY A 182 -10.40 0.16 3.84
N TRP A 183 -9.89 -0.89 4.51
CA TRP A 183 -10.70 -1.78 5.35
C TRP A 183 -11.25 -1.08 6.61
N GLU A 184 -10.46 -0.19 7.23
CA GLU A 184 -10.91 0.57 8.40
C GLU A 184 -11.97 1.61 8.03
N GLN A 185 -11.90 2.18 6.83
CA GLN A 185 -12.90 3.08 6.28
C GLN A 185 -14.19 2.31 5.98
N ALA A 186 -14.09 1.11 5.40
CA ALA A 186 -15.24 0.22 5.18
C ALA A 186 -15.94 -0.08 6.51
N LYS A 187 -15.22 -0.54 7.53
CA LYS A 187 -15.80 -0.77 8.87
C LYS A 187 -16.44 0.49 9.45
N ARG A 188 -15.82 1.66 9.28
CA ARG A 188 -16.41 2.93 9.72
C ARG A 188 -17.70 3.29 8.98
N LYS A 189 -17.85 2.91 7.72
CA LYS A 189 -19.09 3.12 6.96
C LYS A 189 -20.17 2.11 7.36
N VAL A 190 -19.78 0.86 7.60
CA VAL A 190 -20.68 -0.23 8.00
C VAL A 190 -21.21 -0.02 9.42
N PHE A 191 -20.33 0.34 10.36
CA PHE A 191 -20.65 0.42 11.80
C PHE A 191 -20.77 1.85 12.34
N GLY A 192 -20.37 2.87 11.57
CA GLY A 192 -20.24 4.26 12.02
C GLY A 192 -18.82 4.56 12.56
N GLN A 193 -18.62 5.75 13.14
CA GLN A 193 -17.44 5.96 13.98
C GLN A 193 -17.44 4.87 15.05
N THR A 194 -16.43 4.00 15.04
CA THR A 194 -16.31 2.95 16.04
C THR A 194 -16.11 3.60 17.40
N SER A 195 -17.22 3.81 18.10
CA SER A 195 -17.17 4.31 19.47
C SER A 195 -16.35 3.32 20.29
N LYS A 196 -15.72 3.82 21.35
CA LYS A 196 -14.99 2.97 22.30
C LYS A 196 -15.89 1.82 22.79
N GLU A 197 -17.19 2.07 22.86
CA GLU A 197 -18.27 1.15 23.23
C GLU A 197 -18.53 0.08 22.15
N GLN A 198 -18.58 0.44 20.86
CA GLN A 198 -18.72 -0.55 19.78
C GLN A 198 -17.51 -1.47 19.74
N LYS A 199 -16.30 -0.94 19.90
CA LYS A 199 -15.08 -1.77 19.92
C LYS A 199 -15.06 -2.74 21.10
N LYS A 200 -15.57 -2.30 22.27
CA LYS A 200 -15.81 -3.20 23.41
C LYS A 200 -16.80 -4.30 23.05
N GLU A 201 -17.90 -3.99 22.37
CA GLU A 201 -18.91 -4.98 22.02
C GLU A 201 -18.40 -6.01 20.99
N GLU A 202 -17.61 -5.60 20.00
CA GLU A 202 -16.91 -6.52 19.09
C GLU A 202 -16.02 -7.50 19.87
N LEU A 203 -15.25 -7.00 20.83
CA LEU A 203 -14.38 -7.82 21.66
C LEU A 203 -15.18 -8.80 22.54
N LYS A 204 -16.34 -8.40 23.06
CA LYS A 204 -17.23 -9.31 23.79
C LYS A 204 -17.76 -10.42 22.89
N GLN A 205 -18.22 -10.10 21.68
CA GLN A 205 -18.72 -11.11 20.74
C GLN A 205 -17.63 -12.13 20.38
N LEU A 206 -16.40 -11.67 20.12
CA LEU A 206 -15.26 -12.54 19.87
C LEU A 206 -14.95 -13.43 21.09
N ALA A 207 -14.96 -12.87 22.29
CA ALA A 207 -14.72 -13.62 23.52
C ALA A 207 -15.81 -14.67 23.78
N ARG A 208 -17.08 -14.37 23.46
CA ARG A 208 -18.21 -15.32 23.56
C ARG A 208 -18.09 -16.44 22.54
N LEU A 209 -17.81 -16.10 21.28
CA LEU A 209 -17.64 -17.07 20.19
C LEU A 209 -16.51 -18.07 20.49
N HIS A 210 -15.44 -17.60 21.14
CA HIS A 210 -14.26 -18.40 21.47
C HIS A 210 -14.11 -18.65 22.98
N SER A 211 -15.24 -18.78 23.69
CA SER A 211 -15.29 -18.83 25.15
C SER A 211 -14.47 -19.96 25.79
N SER A 212 -14.31 -21.10 25.10
CA SER A 212 -13.50 -22.24 25.56
C SER A 212 -11.99 -21.95 25.68
N TYR A 213 -11.51 -20.96 24.94
CA TYR A 213 -10.11 -20.50 24.97
C TYR A 213 -9.93 -19.22 25.81
N PHE A 214 -11.01 -18.52 26.16
CA PHE A 214 -11.00 -17.26 26.90
C PHE A 214 -10.86 -17.46 28.43
N THR A 215 -9.79 -18.15 28.86
CA THR A 215 -9.57 -18.53 30.28
C THR A 215 -8.41 -17.77 30.95
N THR A 216 -7.19 -18.01 30.50
CA THR A 216 -5.96 -17.33 30.94
C THR A 216 -5.37 -16.51 29.80
N THR A 217 -4.59 -15.49 30.13
CA THR A 217 -3.95 -14.61 29.12
C THR A 217 -3.05 -15.40 28.18
N THR A 218 -2.24 -16.34 28.72
CA THR A 218 -1.36 -17.21 27.93
C THR A 218 -2.14 -18.11 26.98
N LYS A 219 -3.21 -18.77 27.44
CA LYS A 219 -4.04 -19.65 26.59
C LYS A 219 -4.73 -18.86 25.48
N TRP A 220 -5.27 -17.68 25.82
CA TRP A 220 -5.91 -16.80 24.86
C TRP A 220 -4.91 -16.27 23.82
N ASP A 221 -3.74 -15.78 24.23
CA ASP A 221 -2.76 -15.22 23.30
C ASP A 221 -2.18 -16.26 22.34
N GLN A 222 -1.97 -17.50 22.80
CA GLN A 222 -1.56 -18.60 21.95
C GLN A 222 -2.63 -18.92 20.90
N TYR A 223 -3.89 -19.01 21.32
CA TYR A 223 -5.03 -19.24 20.43
C TYR A 223 -5.21 -18.08 19.43
N ALA A 224 -5.21 -16.84 19.94
CA ALA A 224 -5.37 -15.63 19.15
C ALA A 224 -4.25 -15.45 18.13
N LYS A 225 -3.01 -15.85 18.45
CA LYS A 225 -1.92 -15.86 17.48
C LYS A 225 -2.16 -16.84 16.33
N LYS A 226 -2.70 -18.03 16.63
CA LYS A 226 -2.99 -19.06 15.63
C LYS A 226 -4.15 -18.64 14.71
N GLU A 227 -5.19 -18.04 15.29
CA GLU A 227 -6.41 -17.65 14.58
C GLU A 227 -6.42 -16.19 14.09
N ASN A 228 -5.31 -15.46 14.26
CA ASN A 228 -5.17 -14.03 13.93
C ASN A 228 -6.24 -13.14 14.60
N LEU A 229 -6.49 -13.35 15.89
CA LEU A 229 -7.44 -12.60 16.72
C LEU A 229 -6.75 -11.53 17.59
N PRO A 230 -7.52 -10.57 18.14
CA PRO A 230 -7.10 -9.66 19.19
C PRO A 230 -6.38 -10.33 20.36
N ARG A 231 -5.15 -9.88 20.67
CA ARG A 231 -4.40 -10.34 21.86
C ARG A 231 -4.94 -9.72 23.15
N THR A 232 -4.56 -10.30 24.28
CA THR A 232 -4.90 -9.87 25.65
C THR A 232 -4.73 -8.36 25.84
N ASN A 233 -3.65 -7.76 25.33
CA ASN A 233 -3.40 -6.32 25.48
C ASN A 233 -4.53 -5.45 24.89
N GLN A 234 -5.21 -5.88 23.83
CA GLN A 234 -6.36 -5.15 23.29
C GLN A 234 -7.56 -5.22 24.24
N PHE A 235 -7.82 -6.37 24.85
CA PHE A 235 -8.84 -6.48 25.88
C PHE A 235 -8.52 -5.62 27.10
N ILE A 236 -7.27 -5.65 27.58
CA ILE A 236 -6.82 -4.80 28.70
C ILE A 236 -7.01 -3.32 28.37
N TYR A 237 -6.64 -2.89 27.16
CA TYR A 237 -6.82 -1.50 26.74
C TYR A 237 -8.29 -1.04 26.79
N HIS A 238 -9.23 -1.89 26.39
CA HIS A 238 -10.66 -1.53 26.34
C HIS A 238 -11.40 -1.75 27.68
N PHE A 239 -11.03 -2.77 28.45
CA PHE A 239 -11.73 -3.19 29.67
C PHE A 239 -10.95 -2.90 30.97
N GLY A 240 -9.76 -2.32 30.88
CA GLY A 240 -8.88 -1.99 32.01
C GLY A 240 -8.03 -3.16 32.46
N THR A 241 -8.64 -4.27 32.92
CA THR A 241 -7.91 -5.47 33.35
C THR A 241 -8.45 -6.73 32.69
N TRP A 242 -7.62 -7.78 32.62
CA TRP A 242 -8.08 -9.09 32.09
C TRP A 242 -9.21 -9.69 32.94
N LYS A 243 -9.22 -9.41 34.26
CA LYS A 243 -10.30 -9.84 35.16
C LYS A 243 -11.62 -9.16 34.79
N GLU A 244 -11.60 -7.85 34.54
CA GLU A 244 -12.76 -7.08 34.06
C GLU A 244 -13.24 -7.54 32.68
N ALA A 245 -12.31 -7.77 31.74
CA ALA A 245 -12.64 -8.30 30.42
C ALA A 245 -13.39 -9.64 30.53
N LYS A 246 -12.88 -10.58 31.33
CA LYS A 246 -13.57 -11.87 31.55
C LYS A 246 -14.94 -11.72 32.19
N LYS A 247 -15.09 -10.81 33.16
CA LYS A 247 -16.37 -10.56 33.82
C LYS A 247 -17.41 -10.04 32.82
N GLN A 248 -17.04 -9.04 32.01
CA GLN A 248 -17.95 -8.39 31.06
C GLN A 248 -18.22 -9.22 29.80
N CYS A 249 -17.32 -10.11 29.39
CA CYS A 249 -17.53 -10.98 28.24
C CYS A 249 -18.31 -12.26 28.57
N LYS A 250 -18.34 -12.68 29.84
CA LYS A 250 -19.06 -13.89 30.29
C LYS A 250 -20.49 -13.63 30.78
N SER A 251 -20.84 -12.38 31.10
CA SER A 251 -22.23 -11.97 31.32
C SER A 251 -22.97 -11.85 30.00
#